data_AF-A0A0S7XW09-F1
#
_entry.id   AF-A0A0S7XW09-F1
#
_cell.length_a   1.000
_cell.length_b   1.000
_cell.length_c   1.000
_cell.angle_alpha   90.00
_cell.angle_beta   90.00
_cell.angle_gamma   90.00
#
_symmetry.space_group_name_H-M   'P 1'
#
loop_
_entity.id
_entity.type
_entity.pdbx_description
1 polymer ?
#
loop_
_entity_poly.entity_id
_entity_poly.type
_entity_poly.pdbx_seq_one_letter_code
_entity_poly.pdbx_strand_id
1 'polypeptide(L)'
;MVTKEKSQVTEKEKKADFGILVTHGTDTMAWAFSVLRYMMKNLKCNVAITGSQRPLKIGFSSTDAGENIKNSLIYLTRVEPPGMAVVFNFGRTVYGSRLETKHKWEPDAFIGEEVARISWDELKSLGKDIKYRRFVKPLDKLYLIRTGGTIESVRYEEGGLVPGADLVERFLLQDNQKKYFHELYKFSVVAKDSSDMAFEDWVKLGSKIAEICKDNGHNTYYDGHFEEGVKIIQTNPFFSKKDYMQLLGCCKKGIVIAGYGAGNVQSQELEKNSIMPMIKKALSDEYFVVISSQVLEGVSDFEYDTGLKPIDMGAIPSGDLTPIESQVKLSYILGHEREIKAAAKKYGVDSYYLTESAFLSGVTFRKEQSKSKYLRIRKNLVINPDEDPFVNRNFKEAINIVARKLKKTTKEKLSTEEYFEEVKYIFDTMGKDFDKISDFILQAQVFIRQNKDWARINEVRLLLARAFLRQFSKEDAEQILKHIPTESDSYKKANEIMTNIQRDSDGDGWCDAIEMEWGSDPHDPESIPKKWVK
;
A
#
# COMPACT_ATOMS: atom_id res chain seq x y z
N MET A 1 -62.56 19.57 30.21
CA MET A 1 -62.25 18.27 29.58
C MET A 1 -61.64 18.55 28.22
N VAL A 2 -60.33 18.36 28.09
CA VAL A 2 -59.62 18.39 26.80
C VAL A 2 -58.85 17.08 26.73
N THR A 3 -59.33 16.20 25.87
CA THR A 3 -58.73 14.90 25.53
C THR A 3 -57.41 15.13 24.81
N LYS A 4 -56.29 14.73 25.41
CA LYS A 4 -55.01 14.60 24.72
C LYS A 4 -55.00 13.29 23.94
N GLU A 5 -55.04 13.43 22.61
CA GLU A 5 -54.77 12.33 21.68
C GLU A 5 -53.39 11.72 21.95
N LYS A 6 -53.36 10.39 22.05
CA LYS A 6 -52.13 9.61 22.04
C LYS A 6 -51.53 9.72 20.64
N SER A 7 -50.45 10.49 20.51
CA SER A 7 -49.56 10.44 19.35
C SER A 7 -49.04 9.01 19.18
N GLN A 8 -49.44 8.38 18.07
CA GLN A 8 -48.89 7.11 17.59
C GLN A 8 -47.39 7.29 17.38
N VAL A 9 -46.59 6.65 18.23
CA VAL A 9 -45.17 6.41 17.96
C VAL A 9 -45.13 5.35 16.87
N THR A 10 -44.83 5.74 15.64
CA THR A 10 -44.46 4.79 14.57
C THR A 10 -43.24 4.00 15.04
N GLU A 11 -43.42 2.72 15.35
CA GLU A 11 -42.33 1.77 15.51
C GLU A 11 -41.50 1.80 14.22
N LYS A 12 -40.29 2.36 14.29
CA LYS A 12 -39.28 2.08 13.26
C LYS A 12 -39.08 0.57 13.28
N GLU A 13 -39.45 -0.12 12.20
CA GLU A 13 -39.13 -1.53 11.99
C GLU A 13 -37.66 -1.74 12.36
N LYS A 14 -37.44 -2.53 13.41
CA LYS A 14 -36.11 -2.83 13.92
C LYS A 14 -35.42 -3.68 12.85
N LYS A 15 -34.41 -3.13 12.17
CA LYS A 15 -33.63 -3.88 11.18
C LYS A 15 -33.07 -5.15 11.82
N ALA A 16 -33.27 -6.28 11.15
CA ALA A 16 -32.77 -7.58 11.57
C ALA A 16 -31.23 -7.53 11.71
N ASP A 17 -30.71 -8.14 12.77
CA ASP A 17 -29.28 -8.23 13.05
C ASP A 17 -28.68 -9.37 12.22
N PHE A 18 -27.58 -9.13 11.53
CA PHE A 18 -26.93 -10.15 10.71
C PHE A 18 -25.41 -10.00 10.67
N GLY A 19 -24.76 -11.10 10.32
CA GLY A 19 -23.30 -11.18 10.16
C GLY A 19 -22.94 -12.02 8.95
N ILE A 20 -21.74 -11.78 8.42
CA ILE A 20 -21.23 -12.47 7.25
C ILE A 20 -19.97 -13.25 7.63
N LEU A 21 -20.02 -14.58 7.46
CA LEU A 21 -18.86 -15.46 7.57
C LEU A 21 -18.34 -15.77 6.18
N VAL A 22 -17.07 -15.46 5.91
CA VAL A 22 -16.39 -15.77 4.66
C VAL A 22 -15.37 -16.87 4.91
N THR A 23 -15.49 -18.00 4.22
CA THR A 23 -14.44 -19.01 4.18
C THR A 23 -13.51 -18.77 3.00
N HIS A 24 -12.21 -18.76 3.26
CA HIS A 24 -11.16 -18.46 2.28
C HIS A 24 -9.93 -19.34 2.48
N GLY A 25 -9.24 -19.69 1.39
CA GLY A 25 -7.95 -20.39 1.44
C GLY A 25 -6.83 -19.51 2.00
N THR A 26 -5.87 -20.11 2.69
CA THR A 26 -4.86 -19.37 3.48
C THR A 26 -3.80 -18.68 2.62
N ASP A 27 -3.51 -19.17 1.41
CA ASP A 27 -2.39 -18.68 0.58
C ASP A 27 -2.54 -17.22 0.14
N THR A 28 -3.77 -16.79 -0.15
CA THR A 28 -4.05 -15.41 -0.58
C THR A 28 -5.01 -14.68 0.37
N MET A 29 -5.21 -15.19 1.59
CA MET A 29 -6.09 -14.57 2.58
C MET A 29 -5.63 -13.16 2.98
N ALA A 30 -4.32 -12.93 3.11
CA ALA A 30 -3.74 -11.62 3.39
C ALA A 30 -4.10 -10.59 2.31
N TRP A 31 -4.03 -10.99 1.03
CA TRP A 31 -4.43 -10.16 -0.10
C TRP A 31 -5.92 -9.87 -0.08
N ALA A 32 -6.76 -10.91 0.02
CA ALA A 32 -8.21 -10.78 0.05
C ALA A 32 -8.66 -9.84 1.17
N PHE A 33 -8.12 -10.02 2.37
CA PHE A 33 -8.44 -9.19 3.53
C PHE A 33 -8.02 -7.72 3.33
N SER A 34 -6.80 -7.49 2.85
CA SER A 34 -6.31 -6.14 2.58
C SER A 34 -7.16 -5.43 1.52
N VAL A 35 -7.44 -6.10 0.40
CA VAL A 35 -8.26 -5.55 -0.69
C VAL A 35 -9.67 -5.23 -0.21
N LEU A 36 -10.31 -6.14 0.52
CA LEU A 36 -11.65 -5.91 1.06
C LEU A 36 -11.71 -4.78 2.08
N ARG A 37 -10.69 -4.61 2.94
CA ARG A 37 -10.64 -3.48 3.91
C ARG A 37 -10.71 -2.12 3.21
N TYR A 38 -9.97 -1.93 2.11
CA TYR A 38 -10.01 -0.68 1.35
C TYR A 38 -11.22 -0.62 0.41
N MET A 39 -11.69 -1.74 -0.12
CA MET A 39 -12.82 -1.77 -1.06
C MET A 39 -14.17 -1.51 -0.37
N MET A 40 -14.42 -2.07 0.81
CA MET A 40 -15.74 -2.00 1.45
C MET A 40 -15.97 -0.65 2.14
N LYS A 41 -17.05 0.03 1.79
CA LYS A 41 -17.39 1.36 2.30
C LYS A 41 -18.68 1.36 3.08
N ASN A 42 -18.66 2.09 4.20
CA ASN A 42 -19.82 2.27 5.07
C ASN A 42 -20.45 0.92 5.50
N LEU A 43 -19.59 -0.06 5.78
CA LEU A 43 -19.89 -1.36 6.34
C LEU A 43 -20.60 -1.20 7.70
N LYS A 44 -21.80 -1.78 7.78
CA LYS A 44 -22.70 -1.70 8.96
C LYS A 44 -22.99 -3.07 9.58
N CYS A 45 -22.33 -4.12 9.13
CA CYS A 45 -22.42 -5.47 9.70
C CYS A 45 -21.01 -6.00 9.99
N ASN A 46 -20.91 -6.96 10.90
CA ASN A 46 -19.65 -7.66 11.12
C ASN A 46 -19.38 -8.65 9.98
N VAL A 47 -18.14 -8.68 9.50
CA VAL A 47 -17.65 -9.64 8.51
C VAL A 47 -16.43 -10.37 9.09
N ALA A 48 -16.54 -11.68 9.26
CA ALA A 48 -15.44 -12.53 9.70
C ALA A 48 -14.92 -13.32 8.50
N ILE A 49 -13.64 -13.14 8.16
CA ILE A 49 -12.95 -13.99 7.19
C ILE A 49 -12.18 -15.06 7.97
N THR A 50 -12.29 -16.31 7.54
CA THR A 50 -11.57 -17.41 8.17
C THR A 50 -11.22 -18.50 7.16
N GLY A 51 -10.43 -19.47 7.60
CA GLY A 51 -9.99 -20.63 6.82
C GLY A 51 -9.44 -21.70 7.75
N SER A 52 -8.60 -22.58 7.23
CA SER A 52 -7.87 -23.54 8.06
C SER A 52 -6.66 -24.13 7.35
N GLN A 53 -5.71 -24.65 8.11
CA GLN A 53 -4.58 -25.42 7.59
C GLN A 53 -4.94 -26.90 7.41
N ARG A 54 -5.89 -27.40 8.21
CA ARG A 54 -6.41 -28.76 8.09
C ARG A 54 -7.88 -28.72 7.69
N PRO A 55 -8.33 -29.64 6.81
CA PRO A 55 -9.73 -29.68 6.45
C PRO A 55 -10.64 -29.87 7.65
N LEU A 56 -11.85 -29.34 7.54
CA LEU A 56 -12.88 -29.59 8.53
C LEU A 56 -13.23 -31.08 8.51
N LYS A 57 -13.20 -31.72 9.67
CA LYS A 57 -13.70 -33.07 9.87
C LYS A 57 -14.80 -33.04 10.92
N ILE A 58 -15.93 -33.66 10.63
CA ILE A 58 -17.04 -33.80 11.57
C ILE A 58 -16.70 -34.95 12.53
N GLY A 59 -16.43 -34.65 13.81
CA GLY A 59 -16.03 -35.63 14.84
C GLY A 59 -14.75 -35.25 15.59
N PHE A 60 -14.17 -36.15 16.38
CA PHE A 60 -12.92 -35.91 17.11
C PHE A 60 -11.73 -35.82 16.14
N SER A 61 -11.23 -34.61 15.88
CA SER A 61 -10.00 -34.38 15.13
C SER A 61 -9.29 -33.12 15.59
N SER A 62 -7.96 -33.09 15.50
CA SER A 62 -7.11 -31.94 15.83
C SER A 62 -7.05 -30.89 14.70
N THR A 63 -8.20 -30.60 14.08
CA THR A 63 -8.34 -29.57 13.03
C THR A 63 -8.52 -28.19 13.66
N ASP A 64 -7.91 -27.18 13.04
CA ASP A 64 -8.09 -25.76 13.40
C ASP A 64 -9.41 -25.19 12.87
N ALA A 65 -10.00 -25.82 11.85
CA ALA A 65 -11.21 -25.37 11.17
C ALA A 65 -12.41 -25.11 12.09
N GLY A 66 -12.74 -26.07 12.98
CA GLY A 66 -13.93 -25.98 13.83
C GLY A 66 -13.88 -24.79 14.79
N GLU A 67 -12.73 -24.58 15.45
CA GLU A 67 -12.53 -23.47 16.38
C GLU A 67 -12.42 -22.13 15.65
N ASN A 68 -11.77 -22.10 14.48
CA ASN A 68 -11.74 -20.91 13.61
C ASN A 68 -13.18 -20.46 13.23
N ILE A 69 -14.05 -21.38 12.80
CA ILE A 69 -15.45 -21.09 12.49
C ILE A 69 -16.22 -20.66 13.74
N LYS A 70 -16.15 -21.43 14.83
CA LYS A 70 -16.89 -21.16 16.07
C LYS A 70 -16.55 -19.78 16.63
N ASN A 71 -15.28 -19.43 16.74
CA ASN A 71 -14.86 -18.14 17.30
C ASN A 71 -15.10 -16.98 16.32
N SER A 72 -15.20 -17.26 15.01
CA SER A 72 -15.74 -16.27 14.06
C SER A 72 -17.19 -15.90 14.40
N LEU A 73 -18.03 -16.86 14.81
CA LEU A 73 -19.41 -16.55 15.25
C LEU A 73 -19.43 -15.68 16.53
N ILE A 74 -18.47 -15.89 17.43
CA ILE A 74 -18.30 -15.05 18.64
C ILE A 74 -17.96 -13.61 18.24
N TYR A 75 -17.03 -13.43 17.29
CA TYR A 75 -16.73 -12.10 16.74
C TYR A 75 -17.99 -11.45 16.14
N LEU A 76 -18.69 -12.16 15.25
CA LEU A 76 -19.86 -11.64 14.54
C LEU A 76 -20.98 -11.17 15.49
N THR A 77 -21.23 -11.92 16.57
CA THR A 77 -22.34 -11.68 17.50
C THR A 77 -22.05 -10.66 18.61
N ARG A 78 -20.77 -10.30 18.82
CA ARG A 78 -20.37 -9.51 20.01
C ARG A 78 -19.61 -8.23 19.72
N VAL A 79 -18.87 -8.14 18.62
CA VAL A 79 -17.99 -6.98 18.38
C VAL A 79 -18.79 -5.74 17.95
N GLU A 80 -18.46 -4.59 18.54
CA GLU A 80 -18.98 -3.26 18.19
C GLU A 80 -17.85 -2.20 18.21
N PRO A 81 -17.82 -1.23 17.27
CA PRO A 81 -18.75 -1.08 16.14
C PRO A 81 -18.55 -2.16 15.05
N PRO A 82 -19.50 -2.28 14.09
CA PRO A 82 -19.37 -3.23 12.99
C PRO A 82 -18.07 -3.06 12.20
N GLY A 83 -17.40 -4.17 11.89
CA GLY A 83 -16.14 -4.16 11.18
C GLY A 83 -15.86 -5.45 10.41
N MET A 84 -14.65 -5.52 9.84
CA MET A 84 -14.14 -6.71 9.17
C MET A 84 -12.87 -7.17 9.87
N ALA A 85 -12.74 -8.47 10.09
CA ALA A 85 -11.55 -9.07 10.67
C ALA A 85 -11.27 -10.46 10.11
N VAL A 86 -10.02 -10.90 10.25
CA VAL A 86 -9.64 -12.30 10.09
C VAL A 86 -9.63 -12.97 11.46
N VAL A 87 -10.27 -14.13 11.59
CA VAL A 87 -10.26 -14.93 12.82
C VAL A 87 -9.55 -16.25 12.54
N PHE A 88 -8.40 -16.45 13.18
CA PHE A 88 -7.51 -17.59 12.91
C PHE A 88 -6.78 -18.07 14.17
N ASN A 89 -5.91 -19.09 14.03
CA ASN A 89 -5.14 -19.72 15.12
C ASN A 89 -6.05 -20.38 16.16
N PHE A 90 -6.80 -21.41 15.74
CA PHE A 90 -7.91 -21.99 16.51
C PHE A 90 -8.93 -20.92 16.94
N GLY A 91 -9.10 -19.91 16.08
CA GLY A 91 -9.93 -18.74 16.29
C GLY A 91 -9.55 -17.91 17.51
N ARG A 92 -8.32 -18.07 18.04
CA ARG A 92 -7.86 -17.37 19.24
C ARG A 92 -7.47 -15.93 18.95
N THR A 93 -7.14 -15.62 17.70
CA THR A 93 -6.66 -14.29 17.31
C THR A 93 -7.62 -13.66 16.30
N VAL A 94 -7.97 -12.40 16.56
CA VAL A 94 -8.77 -11.54 15.68
C VAL A 94 -7.85 -10.45 15.13
N TYR A 95 -7.55 -10.53 13.84
CA TYR A 95 -6.67 -9.59 13.14
C TYR A 95 -7.50 -8.49 12.46
N GLY A 96 -7.16 -7.23 12.73
CA GLY A 96 -7.85 -6.06 12.19
C GLY A 96 -7.18 -5.42 10.96
N SER A 97 -5.86 -5.59 10.81
CA SER A 97 -5.08 -5.13 9.66
C SER A 97 -3.69 -5.80 9.62
N ARG A 98 -2.81 -5.42 8.68
CA ARG A 98 -1.41 -5.88 8.55
C ARG A 98 -1.23 -7.40 8.44
N LEU A 99 -2.23 -8.11 7.92
CA LEU A 99 -2.17 -9.56 7.88
C LEU A 99 -1.10 -10.04 6.89
N GLU A 100 -0.27 -10.98 7.32
CA GLU A 100 0.71 -11.65 6.48
C GLU A 100 0.94 -13.09 6.94
N THR A 101 1.24 -13.99 6.01
CA THR A 101 1.48 -15.41 6.31
C THR A 101 2.88 -15.58 6.89
N LYS A 102 2.96 -16.13 8.11
CA LYS A 102 4.23 -16.48 8.77
C LYS A 102 4.54 -17.98 8.77
N HIS A 103 3.51 -18.84 8.78
CA HIS A 103 3.68 -20.29 8.80
C HIS A 103 2.69 -21.00 7.86
N LYS A 104 3.20 -21.93 7.05
CA LYS A 104 2.37 -22.68 6.08
C LYS A 104 1.61 -23.87 6.68
N TRP A 105 2.14 -24.49 7.73
CA TRP A 105 1.63 -25.77 8.24
C TRP A 105 1.06 -25.69 9.67
N GLU A 106 1.30 -24.58 10.34
CA GLU A 106 0.88 -24.38 11.73
C GLU A 106 -0.44 -23.61 11.81
N PRO A 107 -1.32 -23.94 12.76
CA PRO A 107 -2.55 -23.19 13.01
C PRO A 107 -2.31 -21.70 13.29
N ASP A 108 -1.18 -21.35 13.92
CA ASP A 108 -0.72 -19.96 14.05
C ASP A 108 -0.05 -19.48 12.76
N ALA A 109 -0.83 -19.44 11.68
CA ALA A 109 -0.33 -19.25 10.31
C ALA A 109 0.02 -17.79 9.98
N PHE A 110 -0.55 -16.82 10.71
CA PHE A 110 -0.52 -15.41 10.34
C PHE A 110 0.08 -14.52 11.45
N ILE A 111 0.64 -13.40 11.02
CA ILE A 111 0.94 -12.23 11.85
C ILE A 111 0.11 -11.04 11.36
N GLY A 112 -0.14 -10.07 12.23
CA GLY A 112 -0.81 -8.81 11.88
C GLY A 112 -1.23 -8.02 13.10
N GLU A 113 -1.96 -6.94 12.89
CA GLU A 113 -2.52 -6.13 13.98
C GLU A 113 -3.63 -6.92 14.68
N GLU A 114 -3.34 -7.41 15.90
CA GLU A 114 -4.32 -8.07 16.73
C GLU A 114 -5.22 -7.05 17.43
N VAL A 115 -6.52 -7.12 17.16
CA VAL A 115 -7.49 -6.20 17.78
C VAL A 115 -8.27 -6.85 18.92
N ALA A 116 -8.33 -8.18 18.94
CA ALA A 116 -8.88 -8.96 20.04
C ALA A 116 -8.31 -10.39 20.09
N ARG A 117 -8.41 -11.03 21.26
CA ARG A 117 -8.18 -12.46 21.46
C ARG A 117 -9.42 -13.15 21.98
N ILE A 118 -9.63 -14.40 21.56
CA ILE A 118 -10.76 -15.22 22.01
C ILE A 118 -10.20 -16.47 22.72
N SER A 119 -10.67 -16.73 23.93
CA SER A 119 -10.28 -17.90 24.72
C SER A 119 -11.45 -18.34 25.59
N TRP A 120 -11.79 -19.63 25.59
CA TRP A 120 -12.91 -20.18 26.38
C TRP A 120 -14.23 -19.40 26.22
N ASP A 121 -14.58 -19.03 24.99
CA ASP A 121 -15.73 -18.18 24.63
C ASP A 121 -15.66 -16.73 25.17
N GLU A 122 -14.56 -16.31 25.81
CA GLU A 122 -14.32 -14.93 26.23
C GLU A 122 -13.55 -14.16 25.16
N LEU A 123 -14.08 -13.00 24.76
CA LEU A 123 -13.41 -12.06 23.87
C LEU A 123 -12.72 -10.98 24.73
N LYS A 124 -11.42 -10.83 24.56
CA LYS A 124 -10.60 -9.80 25.20
C LYS A 124 -10.14 -8.81 24.13
N SER A 125 -10.55 -7.55 24.26
CA SER A 125 -10.08 -6.47 23.38
C SER A 125 -8.61 -6.16 23.66
N LEU A 126 -7.83 -5.93 22.60
CA LEU A 126 -6.44 -5.48 22.66
C LEU A 126 -6.27 -4.06 22.10
N GLY A 127 -7.23 -3.58 21.30
CA GLY A 127 -7.26 -2.24 20.73
C GLY A 127 -8.13 -1.25 21.51
N LYS A 128 -7.86 0.05 21.36
CA LYS A 128 -8.63 1.12 22.03
C LYS A 128 -10.06 1.28 21.48
N ASP A 129 -10.28 0.87 20.23
CA ASP A 129 -11.50 1.20 19.48
C ASP A 129 -12.51 0.05 19.35
N ILE A 130 -12.16 -1.15 19.81
CA ILE A 130 -13.07 -2.29 19.80
C ILE A 130 -13.72 -2.49 21.17
N LYS A 131 -15.05 -2.45 21.18
CA LYS A 131 -15.89 -2.85 22.30
C LYS A 131 -16.58 -4.17 21.95
N TYR A 132 -17.09 -4.84 22.98
CA TYR A 132 -17.84 -6.07 22.77
C TYR A 132 -18.98 -6.22 23.77
N ARG A 133 -20.04 -6.87 23.30
CA ARG A 133 -21.16 -7.27 24.15
C ARG A 133 -20.71 -8.33 25.14
N ARG A 134 -21.13 -8.18 26.40
CA ARG A 134 -20.81 -9.14 27.47
C ARG A 134 -21.36 -10.54 27.15
N PHE A 135 -22.56 -10.62 26.59
CA PHE A 135 -23.23 -11.86 26.22
C PHE A 135 -23.38 -11.96 24.71
N VAL A 136 -23.42 -13.21 24.21
CA VAL A 136 -23.78 -13.50 22.83
C VAL A 136 -25.23 -13.08 22.60
N LYS A 137 -25.44 -12.24 21.58
CA LYS A 137 -26.77 -11.98 21.04
C LYS A 137 -26.85 -12.76 19.71
N PRO A 138 -27.74 -13.75 19.58
CA PRO A 138 -27.90 -14.47 18.32
C PRO A 138 -28.22 -13.51 17.18
N LEU A 139 -27.63 -13.75 16.01
CA LEU A 139 -27.97 -13.05 14.78
C LEU A 139 -29.34 -13.54 14.30
N ASP A 140 -30.15 -12.65 13.75
CA ASP A 140 -31.36 -13.07 13.03
C ASP A 140 -30.96 -13.87 11.79
N LYS A 141 -29.89 -13.43 11.09
CA LYS A 141 -29.39 -14.10 9.88
C LYS A 141 -27.86 -14.22 9.89
N LEU A 142 -27.36 -15.42 9.59
CA LEU A 142 -25.96 -15.66 9.26
C LEU A 142 -25.82 -15.90 7.76
N TYR A 143 -24.96 -15.14 7.11
CA TYR A 143 -24.62 -15.31 5.69
C TYR A 143 -23.25 -15.98 5.58
N LEU A 144 -23.21 -17.20 5.05
CA LEU A 144 -21.98 -17.92 4.73
C LEU A 144 -21.62 -17.67 3.26
N ILE A 145 -20.51 -16.97 3.01
CA ILE A 145 -19.91 -16.83 1.68
C ILE A 145 -18.70 -17.75 1.58
N ARG A 146 -18.68 -18.57 0.54
CA ARG A 146 -17.61 -19.54 0.30
C ARG A 146 -16.80 -19.11 -0.92
N THR A 147 -15.48 -19.09 -0.78
CA THR A 147 -14.55 -18.94 -1.91
C THR A 147 -13.77 -20.22 -2.25
N GLY A 148 -13.85 -21.23 -1.38
CA GLY A 148 -13.11 -22.50 -1.47
C GLY A 148 -12.11 -22.69 -0.33
N GLY A 149 -11.01 -23.38 -0.62
CA GLY A 149 -9.90 -23.59 0.30
C GLY A 149 -9.97 -24.87 1.15
N THR A 150 -8.86 -25.16 1.82
CA THR A 150 -8.61 -26.37 2.61
C THR A 150 -9.71 -26.72 3.60
N ILE A 151 -10.37 -25.70 4.19
CA ILE A 151 -11.40 -25.86 5.21
C ILE A 151 -12.57 -26.73 4.75
N GLU A 152 -12.86 -26.74 3.45
CA GLU A 152 -13.94 -27.55 2.87
C GLU A 152 -13.43 -28.73 2.04
N SER A 153 -12.12 -28.96 1.98
CA SER A 153 -11.58 -30.01 1.11
C SER A 153 -11.80 -31.41 1.66
N VAL A 154 -12.14 -32.35 0.78
CA VAL A 154 -12.18 -33.80 1.06
C VAL A 154 -10.97 -34.48 0.43
N ARG A 155 -10.53 -35.59 1.04
CA ARG A 155 -9.45 -36.40 0.44
C ARG A 155 -9.97 -37.12 -0.80
N TYR A 156 -9.24 -36.99 -1.89
CA TYR A 156 -9.43 -37.72 -3.14
C TYR A 156 -8.67 -39.05 -3.11
N GLU A 157 -9.13 -40.05 -3.86
CA GLU A 157 -8.63 -41.44 -3.79
C GLU A 157 -7.12 -41.58 -4.09
N GLU A 158 -6.54 -40.67 -4.89
CA GLU A 158 -5.10 -40.63 -5.19
C GLU A 158 -4.28 -39.75 -4.23
N GLY A 159 -4.84 -39.34 -3.08
CA GLY A 159 -4.10 -38.69 -1.99
C GLY A 159 -4.13 -37.16 -1.96
N GLY A 160 -4.75 -36.51 -2.95
CA GLY A 160 -4.96 -35.05 -3.00
C GLY A 160 -6.15 -34.56 -2.15
N LEU A 161 -6.26 -33.25 -1.94
CA LEU A 161 -7.44 -32.60 -1.36
C LEU A 161 -8.21 -31.89 -2.48
N VAL A 162 -9.50 -32.21 -2.64
CA VAL A 162 -10.41 -31.56 -3.61
C VAL A 162 -11.52 -30.83 -2.87
N PRO A 163 -12.11 -29.76 -3.42
CA PRO A 163 -13.24 -29.08 -2.77
C PRO A 163 -14.37 -30.06 -2.44
N GLY A 164 -14.73 -30.18 -1.17
CA GLY A 164 -15.86 -30.96 -0.69
C GLY A 164 -17.10 -30.10 -0.50
N ALA A 165 -18.26 -30.62 -0.87
CA ALA A 165 -19.52 -29.91 -0.72
C ALA A 165 -19.96 -29.86 0.77
N ASP A 166 -20.15 -28.64 1.27
CA ASP A 166 -21.02 -28.30 2.42
C ASP A 166 -20.55 -28.71 3.82
N LEU A 167 -19.27 -29.00 4.04
CA LEU A 167 -18.76 -29.36 5.37
C LEU A 167 -18.97 -28.25 6.41
N VAL A 168 -18.72 -26.99 6.04
CA VAL A 168 -18.88 -25.83 6.94
C VAL A 168 -20.35 -25.62 7.29
N GLU A 169 -21.25 -25.74 6.31
CA GLU A 169 -22.70 -25.67 6.54
C GLU A 169 -23.15 -26.75 7.52
N ARG A 170 -22.76 -28.00 7.29
CA ARG A 170 -23.11 -29.12 8.20
C ARG A 170 -22.62 -28.87 9.62
N PHE A 171 -21.42 -28.28 9.78
CA PHE A 171 -20.89 -27.91 11.09
C PHE A 171 -21.70 -26.79 11.75
N LEU A 172 -22.08 -25.75 11.00
CA LEU A 172 -22.91 -24.64 11.49
C LEU A 172 -24.31 -25.12 11.91
N LEU A 173 -24.86 -26.14 11.25
CA LEU A 173 -26.17 -26.70 11.58
C LEU A 173 -26.18 -27.64 12.80
N GLN A 174 -25.02 -27.91 13.42
CA GLN A 174 -24.95 -28.64 14.68
C GLN A 174 -25.51 -27.82 15.85
N ASP A 175 -26.14 -28.48 16.83
CA ASP A 175 -26.86 -27.80 17.92
C ASP A 175 -25.98 -26.85 18.75
N ASN A 176 -24.68 -27.16 18.86
CA ASN A 176 -23.73 -26.30 19.57
C ASN A 176 -23.55 -24.90 18.95
N GLN A 177 -23.81 -24.75 17.64
CA GLN A 177 -23.63 -23.48 16.92
C GLN A 177 -24.94 -22.70 16.74
N LYS A 178 -26.10 -23.36 16.82
CA LYS A 178 -27.42 -22.70 16.68
C LYS A 178 -27.69 -21.62 17.73
N LYS A 179 -26.92 -21.57 18.82
CA LYS A 179 -26.97 -20.48 19.81
C LYS A 179 -26.47 -19.13 19.28
N TYR A 180 -25.81 -19.08 18.12
CA TYR A 180 -25.24 -17.85 17.57
C TYR A 180 -26.09 -17.20 16.48
N PHE A 181 -27.05 -17.90 15.88
CA PHE A 181 -27.89 -17.37 14.79
C PHE A 181 -29.21 -18.14 14.66
N HIS A 182 -30.23 -17.50 14.07
CA HIS A 182 -31.55 -18.10 13.82
C HIS A 182 -31.69 -18.69 12.42
N GLU A 183 -31.27 -17.95 11.38
CA GLU A 183 -31.33 -18.38 9.98
C GLU A 183 -29.93 -18.45 9.36
N LEU A 184 -29.70 -19.40 8.44
CA LEU A 184 -28.45 -19.55 7.69
C LEU A 184 -28.72 -19.42 6.19
N TYR A 185 -27.97 -18.55 5.52
CA TYR A 185 -27.97 -18.35 4.07
C TYR A 185 -26.59 -18.67 3.50
N LYS A 186 -26.52 -19.37 2.37
CA LYS A 186 -25.26 -19.83 1.77
C LYS A 186 -25.08 -19.28 0.36
N PHE A 187 -23.87 -18.81 0.07
CA PHE A 187 -23.46 -18.36 -1.25
C PHE A 187 -22.09 -18.93 -1.59
N SER A 188 -21.95 -19.43 -2.82
CA SER A 188 -20.65 -19.76 -3.40
C SER A 188 -20.32 -18.67 -4.41
N VAL A 189 -19.33 -17.84 -4.13
CA VAL A 189 -18.97 -16.69 -4.99
C VAL A 189 -17.81 -17.05 -5.91
N VAL A 190 -16.88 -17.83 -5.39
CA VAL A 190 -15.73 -18.37 -6.11
C VAL A 190 -15.55 -19.81 -5.64
N ALA A 191 -15.17 -20.72 -6.53
CA ALA A 191 -14.83 -22.09 -6.19
C ALA A 191 -13.45 -22.39 -6.79
N LYS A 192 -12.44 -21.66 -6.32
CA LYS A 192 -11.06 -21.74 -6.80
C LYS A 192 -10.13 -22.08 -5.63
N ASP A 193 -8.99 -22.68 -5.94
CA ASP A 193 -7.87 -22.66 -5.01
C ASP A 193 -7.46 -21.21 -4.76
N SER A 194 -7.08 -20.88 -3.52
CA SER A 194 -6.66 -19.51 -3.20
C SER A 194 -5.47 -19.05 -4.03
N SER A 195 -4.61 -19.98 -4.46
CA SER A 195 -3.44 -19.69 -5.31
C SER A 195 -3.82 -19.26 -6.73
N ASP A 196 -5.03 -19.63 -7.19
CA ASP A 196 -5.57 -19.27 -8.51
C ASP A 196 -6.52 -18.05 -8.45
N MET A 197 -6.67 -17.42 -7.27
CA MET A 197 -7.50 -16.23 -7.13
C MET A 197 -6.77 -14.99 -7.63
N ALA A 198 -7.50 -14.19 -8.41
CA ALA A 198 -7.05 -12.90 -8.91
C ALA A 198 -7.86 -11.74 -8.30
N PHE A 199 -7.46 -10.51 -8.60
CA PHE A 199 -8.12 -9.30 -8.08
C PHE A 199 -9.63 -9.27 -8.37
N GLU A 200 -10.05 -9.72 -9.56
CA GLU A 200 -11.46 -9.78 -9.96
C GLU A 200 -12.30 -10.72 -9.09
N ASP A 201 -11.68 -11.77 -8.54
CA ASP A 201 -12.36 -12.70 -7.64
C ASP A 201 -12.65 -12.04 -6.28
N TRP A 202 -11.76 -11.16 -5.80
CA TRP A 202 -12.01 -10.36 -4.61
C TRP A 202 -13.01 -9.23 -4.86
N VAL A 203 -13.06 -8.67 -6.08
CA VAL A 203 -14.13 -7.73 -6.47
C VAL A 203 -15.50 -8.41 -6.45
N LYS A 204 -15.62 -9.66 -6.94
CA LYS A 204 -16.87 -10.44 -6.84
C LYS A 204 -17.26 -10.68 -5.38
N LEU A 205 -16.30 -11.01 -4.52
CA LEU A 205 -16.52 -11.18 -3.09
C LEU A 205 -17.02 -9.90 -2.42
N GLY A 206 -16.36 -8.76 -2.66
CA GLY A 206 -16.79 -7.45 -2.15
C GLY A 206 -18.17 -7.04 -2.65
N SER A 207 -18.45 -7.28 -3.94
CA SER A 207 -19.77 -7.07 -4.54
C SER A 207 -20.86 -7.89 -3.84
N LYS A 208 -20.60 -9.18 -3.56
CA LYS A 208 -21.57 -10.02 -2.86
C LYS A 208 -21.82 -9.58 -1.42
N ILE A 209 -20.77 -9.16 -0.70
CA ILE A 209 -20.90 -8.60 0.66
C ILE A 209 -21.79 -7.34 0.61
N ALA A 210 -21.56 -6.44 -0.35
CA ALA A 210 -22.36 -5.24 -0.53
C ALA A 210 -23.83 -5.55 -0.88
N GLU A 211 -24.08 -6.51 -1.77
CA GLU A 211 -25.42 -7.01 -2.12
C GLU A 211 -26.17 -7.49 -0.86
N ILE A 212 -25.56 -8.39 -0.07
CA ILE A 212 -26.15 -8.88 1.18
C ILE A 212 -26.46 -7.72 2.13
N CYS A 213 -25.54 -6.78 2.30
CA CYS A 213 -25.79 -5.60 3.15
C CYS A 213 -26.99 -4.79 2.66
N LYS A 214 -27.09 -4.57 1.34
CA LYS A 214 -28.19 -3.82 0.71
C LYS A 214 -29.53 -4.52 0.90
N ASP A 215 -29.58 -5.84 0.73
CA ASP A 215 -30.79 -6.65 0.91
C ASP A 215 -31.30 -6.63 2.35
N ASN A 216 -30.40 -6.40 3.32
CA ASN A 216 -30.75 -6.19 4.73
C ASN A 216 -30.88 -4.70 5.10
N GLY A 217 -31.06 -3.82 4.10
CA GLY A 217 -31.38 -2.41 4.28
C GLY A 217 -30.20 -1.53 4.70
N HIS A 218 -28.94 -1.98 4.55
CA HIS A 218 -27.76 -1.15 4.76
C HIS A 218 -27.28 -0.50 3.47
N ASN A 219 -26.71 0.69 3.58
CA ASN A 219 -26.09 1.42 2.47
C ASN A 219 -24.58 1.16 2.40
N THR A 220 -24.15 -0.06 2.72
CA THR A 220 -22.80 -0.55 2.43
C THR A 220 -22.66 -0.67 0.92
N TYR A 221 -21.51 -0.26 0.37
CA TYR A 221 -21.17 -0.50 -1.03
C TYR A 221 -19.70 -0.88 -1.13
N TYR A 222 -19.28 -1.33 -2.32
CA TYR A 222 -17.90 -1.64 -2.61
C TYR A 222 -17.33 -0.63 -3.62
N ASP A 223 -16.05 -0.34 -3.49
CA ASP A 223 -15.30 0.57 -4.35
C ASP A 223 -14.09 -0.17 -4.94
N GLY A 224 -14.27 -0.69 -6.14
CA GLY A 224 -13.30 -1.58 -6.81
C GLY A 224 -12.23 -0.87 -7.64
N HIS A 225 -12.05 0.45 -7.51
CA HIS A 225 -11.06 1.19 -8.30
C HIS A 225 -9.67 1.09 -7.66
N PHE A 226 -8.80 0.28 -8.27
CA PHE A 226 -7.41 0.09 -7.88
C PHE A 226 -6.51 0.24 -9.13
N GLU A 227 -5.34 0.86 -8.97
CA GLU A 227 -4.31 0.92 -10.02
C GLU A 227 -3.50 -0.39 -10.02
N GLU A 228 -3.85 -1.32 -10.91
CA GLU A 228 -3.19 -2.63 -11.01
C GLU A 228 -1.71 -2.54 -11.44
N GLY A 229 -1.29 -1.39 -11.98
CA GLY A 229 0.10 -1.14 -12.37
C GLY A 229 1.07 -1.00 -11.20
N VAL A 230 0.59 -0.85 -9.95
CA VAL A 230 1.46 -0.87 -8.77
C VAL A 230 1.91 -2.30 -8.49
N LYS A 231 3.22 -2.54 -8.38
CA LYS A 231 3.80 -3.87 -8.14
C LYS A 231 4.71 -3.88 -6.91
N ILE A 232 4.86 -5.06 -6.30
CA ILE A 232 5.92 -5.33 -5.32
C ILE A 232 7.17 -5.80 -6.06
N ILE A 233 8.30 -5.16 -5.79
CA ILE A 233 9.63 -5.58 -6.22
C ILE A 233 10.39 -6.03 -4.97
N GLN A 234 10.62 -7.33 -4.86
CA GLN A 234 11.42 -7.87 -3.77
C GLN A 234 12.90 -7.75 -4.09
N THR A 235 13.67 -7.07 -3.24
CA THR A 235 15.13 -6.95 -3.44
C THR A 235 15.82 -8.29 -3.21
N ASN A 236 16.81 -8.61 -4.03
CA ASN A 236 17.61 -9.83 -3.94
C ASN A 236 19.09 -9.51 -4.23
N PRO A 237 20.07 -10.05 -3.48
CA PRO A 237 21.49 -9.80 -3.75
C PRO A 237 21.95 -10.28 -5.14
N PHE A 238 21.17 -11.08 -5.85
CA PHE A 238 21.45 -11.55 -7.21
C PHE A 238 20.86 -10.66 -8.32
N PHE A 239 20.04 -9.66 -8.00
CA PHE A 239 19.52 -8.74 -9.02
C PHE A 239 20.59 -7.74 -9.45
N SER A 240 20.73 -7.60 -10.76
CA SER A 240 21.50 -6.54 -11.42
C SER A 240 20.64 -5.28 -11.62
N LYS A 241 21.29 -4.15 -11.95
CA LYS A 241 20.61 -2.92 -12.41
C LYS A 241 19.63 -3.23 -13.54
N LYS A 242 20.05 -4.05 -14.52
CA LYS A 242 19.23 -4.47 -15.67
C LYS A 242 17.97 -5.22 -15.25
N ASP A 243 18.06 -6.14 -14.28
CA ASP A 243 16.90 -6.86 -13.76
C ASP A 243 15.89 -5.90 -13.14
N TYR A 244 16.37 -4.95 -12.32
CA TYR A 244 15.51 -3.93 -11.72
C TYR A 244 14.83 -3.05 -12.78
N MET A 245 15.56 -2.62 -13.83
CA MET A 245 14.99 -1.82 -14.91
C MET A 245 13.95 -2.58 -15.73
N GLN A 246 14.16 -3.88 -15.98
CA GLN A 246 13.16 -4.74 -16.61
C GLN A 246 11.89 -4.85 -15.76
N LEU A 247 12.02 -5.01 -14.44
CA LEU A 247 10.89 -5.05 -13.52
C LEU A 247 10.11 -3.72 -13.49
N LEU A 248 10.82 -2.58 -13.54
CA LEU A 248 10.20 -1.26 -13.63
C LEU A 248 9.33 -1.11 -14.88
N GLY A 249 9.74 -1.71 -16.01
CA GLY A 249 8.96 -1.71 -17.26
C GLY A 249 7.56 -2.33 -17.14
N CYS A 250 7.34 -3.19 -16.14
CA CYS A 250 6.04 -3.80 -15.83
C CYS A 250 5.18 -2.96 -14.87
N CYS A 251 5.70 -1.85 -14.35
CA CYS A 251 5.08 -1.02 -13.33
C CYS A 251 4.47 0.27 -13.92
N LYS A 252 3.42 0.79 -13.29
CA LYS A 252 2.82 2.09 -13.63
C LYS A 252 2.45 2.85 -12.37
N LYS A 253 2.77 4.15 -12.36
CA LYS A 253 2.42 5.15 -11.33
C LYS A 253 2.94 4.89 -9.91
N GLY A 254 3.31 3.67 -9.55
CA GLY A 254 3.86 3.37 -8.25
C GLY A 254 4.52 1.99 -8.16
N ILE A 255 5.42 1.85 -7.20
CA ILE A 255 6.12 0.61 -6.88
C ILE A 255 6.28 0.48 -5.37
N VAL A 256 6.24 -0.76 -4.87
CA VAL A 256 6.58 -1.10 -3.49
C VAL A 256 7.86 -1.93 -3.52
N ILE A 257 8.94 -1.39 -2.99
CA ILE A 257 10.22 -2.08 -2.86
C ILE A 257 10.22 -2.78 -1.50
N ALA A 258 10.19 -4.11 -1.50
CA ALA A 258 10.40 -4.87 -0.28
C ALA A 258 11.92 -5.01 -0.07
N GLY A 259 12.49 -4.18 0.81
CA GLY A 259 13.90 -4.13 1.18
C GLY A 259 14.28 -5.01 2.36
N TYR A 260 15.57 -5.15 2.62
CA TYR A 260 16.09 -6.01 3.69
C TYR A 260 15.91 -5.39 5.08
N GLY A 261 15.72 -6.23 6.10
CA GLY A 261 15.77 -5.82 7.50
C GLY A 261 14.73 -4.76 7.85
N ALA A 262 15.14 -3.49 7.97
CA ALA A 262 14.22 -2.38 8.24
C ALA A 262 13.68 -1.70 6.97
N GLY A 263 13.97 -2.23 5.78
CA GLY A 263 13.73 -1.57 4.49
C GLY A 263 15.00 -1.01 3.84
N ASN A 264 16.17 -1.54 4.19
CA ASN A 264 17.44 -1.17 3.57
C ASN A 264 17.53 -1.75 2.16
N VAL A 265 18.20 -1.04 1.26
CA VAL A 265 18.44 -1.50 -0.11
C VAL A 265 19.92 -1.46 -0.47
N GLN A 266 20.30 -2.12 -1.57
CA GLN A 266 21.63 -2.00 -2.15
C GLN A 266 21.76 -0.61 -2.81
N SER A 267 22.23 0.36 -2.02
CA SER A 267 22.18 1.78 -2.37
C SER A 267 23.49 2.36 -2.91
N GLN A 268 24.49 1.52 -3.21
CA GLN A 268 25.76 1.98 -3.77
C GLN A 268 25.62 2.07 -5.28
N GLU A 269 25.74 3.27 -5.88
CA GLU A 269 25.35 3.50 -7.29
C GLU A 269 26.24 2.77 -8.30
N LEU A 270 27.54 2.71 -8.03
CA LEU A 270 28.54 2.07 -8.90
C LEU A 270 28.48 0.54 -8.86
N GLU A 271 27.79 -0.03 -7.88
CA GLU A 271 27.66 -1.48 -7.76
C GLU A 271 26.66 -2.02 -8.79
N LYS A 272 27.03 -3.10 -9.45
CA LYS A 272 26.18 -3.77 -10.46
C LYS A 272 24.80 -4.21 -9.93
N ASN A 273 24.66 -4.36 -8.62
CA ASN A 273 23.43 -4.80 -7.95
C ASN A 273 22.65 -3.63 -7.31
N SER A 274 22.99 -2.39 -7.67
CA SER A 274 22.32 -1.20 -7.15
C SER A 274 20.87 -1.12 -7.62
N ILE A 275 19.96 -0.82 -6.70
CA ILE A 275 18.56 -0.52 -7.04
C ILE A 275 18.33 0.99 -7.32
N MET A 276 19.32 1.83 -6.98
CA MET A 276 19.16 3.29 -7.05
C MET A 276 18.79 3.82 -8.44
N PRO A 277 19.35 3.30 -9.56
CA PRO A 277 18.94 3.75 -10.90
C PRO A 277 17.45 3.55 -11.16
N MET A 278 16.89 2.41 -10.76
CA MET A 278 15.46 2.12 -10.86
C MET A 278 14.63 3.10 -10.02
N ILE A 279 15.06 3.42 -8.79
CA ILE A 279 14.37 4.38 -7.92
C ILE A 279 14.40 5.79 -8.54
N LYS A 280 15.58 6.24 -9.02
CA LYS A 280 15.75 7.53 -9.70
C LYS A 280 14.85 7.62 -10.93
N LYS A 281 14.82 6.58 -11.76
CA LYS A 281 13.97 6.52 -12.95
C LYS A 281 12.49 6.56 -12.60
N ALA A 282 12.05 5.76 -11.62
CA ALA A 282 10.66 5.73 -11.19
C ALA A 282 10.21 7.11 -10.67
N LEU A 283 11.00 7.76 -9.81
CA LEU A 283 10.69 9.10 -9.29
C LEU A 283 10.69 10.17 -10.40
N SER A 284 11.62 10.07 -11.37
CA SER A 284 11.66 10.99 -12.50
C SER A 284 10.50 10.79 -13.48
N ASP A 285 9.91 9.60 -13.53
CA ASP A 285 8.65 9.31 -14.23
C ASP A 285 7.40 9.63 -13.38
N GLU A 286 7.58 10.29 -12.23
CA GLU A 286 6.51 10.67 -11.28
C GLU A 286 5.78 9.48 -10.64
N TYR A 287 6.46 8.32 -10.53
CA TYR A 287 5.92 7.17 -9.80
C TYR A 287 6.08 7.38 -8.29
N PHE A 288 5.12 6.88 -7.53
CA PHE A 288 5.22 6.78 -6.07
C PHE A 288 6.05 5.54 -5.70
N VAL A 289 7.24 5.76 -5.12
CA VAL A 289 8.13 4.68 -4.67
C VAL A 289 7.96 4.49 -3.17
N VAL A 290 7.45 3.33 -2.75
CA VAL A 290 7.32 2.96 -1.33
C VAL A 290 8.42 1.98 -0.95
N ILE A 291 9.11 2.22 0.17
CA ILE A 291 10.10 1.29 0.75
C ILE A 291 9.45 0.56 1.92
N SER A 292 9.36 -0.76 1.82
CA SER A 292 8.83 -1.67 2.84
C SER A 292 9.90 -2.66 3.30
N SER A 293 9.67 -3.32 4.43
CA SER A 293 10.49 -4.45 4.86
C SER A 293 10.00 -5.78 4.24
N GLN A 294 10.93 -6.67 3.88
CA GLN A 294 10.66 -8.08 3.60
C GLN A 294 10.47 -8.92 4.88
N VAL A 295 10.85 -8.37 6.05
CA VAL A 295 10.74 -9.07 7.33
C VAL A 295 9.30 -9.00 7.80
N LEU A 296 8.73 -10.15 8.15
CA LEU A 296 7.35 -10.29 8.60
C LEU A 296 7.05 -9.53 9.90
N GLU A 297 8.04 -9.45 10.79
CA GLU A 297 7.93 -8.80 12.08
C GLU A 297 8.98 -7.69 12.21
N GLY A 298 8.52 -6.51 12.56
CA GLY A 298 9.35 -5.32 12.66
C GLY A 298 8.91 -4.25 11.67
N VAL A 299 8.60 -3.08 12.21
CA VAL A 299 8.20 -1.91 11.45
C VAL A 299 9.38 -1.41 10.61
N SER A 300 9.14 -1.05 9.34
CA SER A 300 10.14 -0.45 8.48
C SER A 300 10.66 0.86 9.09
N ASP A 301 11.98 1.03 9.03
CA ASP A 301 12.70 2.14 9.62
C ASP A 301 13.94 2.48 8.77
N PHE A 302 14.34 3.75 8.75
CA PHE A 302 15.38 4.28 7.84
C PHE A 302 16.48 5.01 8.61
N GLU A 303 16.97 4.37 9.68
CA GLU A 303 18.10 4.86 10.47
C GLU A 303 19.43 4.75 9.74
N TYR A 304 19.61 3.68 8.95
CA TYR A 304 20.83 3.42 8.19
C TYR A 304 20.84 4.21 6.87
N ASP A 305 22.03 4.59 6.41
CA ASP A 305 22.24 5.31 5.14
C ASP A 305 21.58 4.60 3.94
N THR A 306 21.65 3.26 3.91
CA THR A 306 21.05 2.42 2.87
C THR A 306 19.52 2.43 2.86
N GLY A 307 18.87 2.76 3.97
CA GLY A 307 17.44 3.01 4.04
C GLY A 307 17.10 4.49 3.86
N LEU A 308 18.00 5.40 4.23
CA LEU A 308 17.78 6.84 4.16
C LEU A 308 17.91 7.41 2.74
N LYS A 309 18.89 6.95 1.96
CA LYS A 309 19.14 7.45 0.59
C LYS A 309 17.90 7.44 -0.31
N PRO A 310 17.14 6.33 -0.43
CA PRO A 310 15.88 6.34 -1.18
C PRO A 310 14.87 7.37 -0.67
N ILE A 311 14.76 7.51 0.66
CA ILE A 311 13.84 8.42 1.32
C ILE A 311 14.23 9.88 1.00
N ASP A 312 15.52 10.21 1.10
CA ASP A 312 16.02 11.54 0.74
C ASP A 312 15.69 11.87 -0.72
N MET A 313 15.83 10.92 -1.65
CA MET A 313 15.52 11.13 -3.08
C MET A 313 14.05 11.38 -3.40
N GLY A 314 13.10 10.84 -2.63
CA GLY A 314 11.69 10.91 -3.01
C GLY A 314 10.83 9.74 -2.55
N ALA A 315 11.44 8.64 -2.11
CA ALA A 315 10.69 7.46 -1.68
C ALA A 315 9.94 7.69 -0.35
N ILE A 316 8.94 6.85 -0.14
CA ILE A 316 7.98 6.91 0.97
C ILE A 316 8.21 5.69 1.86
N PRO A 317 8.40 5.86 3.18
CA PRO A 317 8.52 4.72 4.07
C PRO A 317 7.15 4.07 4.28
N SER A 318 7.09 2.73 4.25
CA SER A 318 5.85 1.99 4.49
C SER A 318 5.44 1.99 5.96
N GLY A 319 6.38 2.24 6.88
CA GLY A 319 6.15 2.13 8.32
C GLY A 319 5.77 0.69 8.70
N ASP A 320 4.62 0.54 9.36
CA ASP A 320 4.11 -0.75 9.84
C ASP A 320 3.36 -1.55 8.78
N LEU A 321 3.19 -1.00 7.57
CA LEU A 321 2.56 -1.70 6.45
C LEU A 321 3.44 -2.87 5.99
N THR A 322 2.80 -4.03 5.80
CA THR A 322 3.39 -5.16 5.05
C THR A 322 3.57 -4.78 3.57
N PRO A 323 4.41 -5.49 2.79
CA PRO A 323 4.50 -5.26 1.35
C PRO A 323 3.14 -5.39 0.65
N ILE A 324 2.34 -6.40 1.05
CA ILE A 324 0.99 -6.66 0.54
C ILE A 324 0.09 -5.44 0.80
N GLU A 325 -0.01 -4.99 2.05
CA GLU A 325 -0.91 -3.89 2.37
C GLU A 325 -0.41 -2.54 1.81
N SER A 326 0.91 -2.36 1.70
CA SER A 326 1.51 -1.21 1.01
C SER A 326 1.06 -1.17 -0.45
N GLN A 327 1.13 -2.28 -1.17
CA GLN A 327 0.71 -2.32 -2.57
C GLN A 327 -0.78 -2.08 -2.70
N VAL A 328 -1.61 -2.80 -1.92
CA VAL A 328 -3.07 -2.67 -1.99
C VAL A 328 -3.50 -1.23 -1.69
N LYS A 329 -2.95 -0.62 -0.63
CA LYS A 329 -3.27 0.76 -0.26
C LYS A 329 -2.83 1.75 -1.34
N LEU A 330 -1.60 1.64 -1.84
CA LEU A 330 -1.10 2.53 -2.89
C LEU A 330 -1.93 2.37 -4.17
N SER A 331 -2.26 1.14 -4.54
CA SER A 331 -3.14 0.83 -5.68
C SER A 331 -4.52 1.47 -5.51
N TYR A 332 -5.12 1.35 -4.32
CA TYR A 332 -6.42 1.95 -4.03
C TYR A 332 -6.39 3.48 -4.15
N ILE A 333 -5.37 4.13 -3.59
CA ILE A 333 -5.21 5.59 -3.65
C ILE A 333 -5.00 6.06 -5.10
N LEU A 334 -4.09 5.42 -5.84
CA LEU A 334 -3.77 5.79 -7.22
C LEU A 334 -4.90 5.50 -8.21
N GLY A 335 -5.80 4.55 -7.87
CA GLY A 335 -7.05 4.32 -8.60
C GLY A 335 -8.02 5.51 -8.60
N HIS A 336 -7.82 6.48 -7.69
CA HIS A 336 -8.70 7.63 -7.45
C HIS A 336 -8.04 8.98 -7.78
N GLU A 337 -7.20 9.00 -8.82
CA GLU A 337 -6.43 10.18 -9.23
C GLU A 337 -7.32 11.42 -9.49
N ARG A 338 -8.54 11.21 -10.01
CA ARG A 338 -9.49 12.30 -10.30
C ARG A 338 -9.96 13.00 -9.03
N GLU A 339 -10.34 12.23 -8.01
CA GLU A 339 -10.77 12.71 -6.71
C GLU A 339 -9.64 13.44 -5.99
N ILE A 340 -8.42 12.90 -6.06
CA ILE A 340 -7.22 13.52 -5.50
C ILE A 340 -6.97 14.88 -6.16
N LYS A 341 -6.95 14.95 -7.50
CA LYS A 341 -6.75 16.21 -8.23
C LYS A 341 -7.84 17.24 -7.91
N ALA A 342 -9.09 16.80 -7.80
CA ALA A 342 -10.21 17.65 -7.41
C ALA A 342 -10.06 18.20 -5.98
N ALA A 343 -9.66 17.36 -5.02
CA ALA A 343 -9.40 17.76 -3.64
C ALA A 343 -8.20 18.71 -3.54
N ALA A 344 -7.08 18.37 -4.20
CA ALA A 344 -5.89 19.22 -4.27
C ALA A 344 -6.23 20.63 -4.74
N LYS A 345 -6.96 20.75 -5.87
CA LYS A 345 -7.45 22.02 -6.40
C LYS A 345 -8.36 22.75 -5.42
N LYS A 346 -9.33 22.04 -4.81
CA LYS A 346 -10.28 22.63 -3.86
C LYS A 346 -9.61 23.22 -2.62
N TYR A 347 -8.60 22.54 -2.09
CA TYR A 347 -7.92 22.97 -0.86
C TYR A 347 -6.71 23.89 -1.13
N GLY A 348 -6.24 23.96 -2.38
CA GLY A 348 -5.06 24.74 -2.75
C GLY A 348 -3.78 24.07 -2.25
N VAL A 349 -3.74 22.74 -2.26
CA VAL A 349 -2.57 21.92 -1.91
C VAL A 349 -2.07 21.19 -3.15
N ASP A 350 -0.83 20.76 -3.14
CA ASP A 350 -0.31 19.96 -4.24
C ASP A 350 -0.89 18.52 -4.22
N SER A 351 -1.11 17.97 -5.41
CA SER A 351 -1.67 16.64 -5.60
C SER A 351 -0.71 15.53 -5.22
N TYR A 352 0.60 15.68 -5.45
CA TYR A 352 1.59 14.66 -5.08
C TYR A 352 1.69 14.55 -3.56
N TYR A 353 1.88 15.67 -2.85
CA TYR A 353 1.93 15.65 -1.38
C TYR A 353 0.63 15.19 -0.74
N LEU A 354 -0.51 15.47 -1.39
CA LEU A 354 -1.80 14.94 -0.96
C LEU A 354 -1.87 13.43 -1.10
N THR A 355 -1.37 12.85 -2.20
CA THR A 355 -1.27 11.40 -2.41
C THR A 355 -0.31 10.76 -1.40
N GLU A 356 0.87 11.33 -1.18
CA GLU A 356 1.85 10.85 -0.20
C GLU A 356 1.27 10.89 1.23
N SER A 357 0.61 12.00 1.60
CA SER A 357 -0.09 12.11 2.89
C SER A 357 -1.27 11.15 3.02
N ALA A 358 -1.95 10.85 1.91
CA ALA A 358 -3.03 9.87 1.88
C ALA A 358 -2.49 8.46 2.15
N PHE A 359 -1.37 8.09 1.51
CA PHE A 359 -0.71 6.80 1.74
C PHE A 359 -0.27 6.64 3.20
N LEU A 360 0.30 7.69 3.79
CA LEU A 360 0.79 7.67 5.17
C LEU A 360 -0.30 7.80 6.24
N SER A 361 -1.56 8.01 5.87
CA SER A 361 -2.64 8.11 6.84
C SER A 361 -2.94 6.73 7.46
N GLY A 362 -2.87 6.59 8.78
CA GLY A 362 -2.98 5.31 9.48
C GLY A 362 -1.71 4.45 9.41
N VAL A 363 -0.58 5.03 9.01
CA VAL A 363 0.74 4.39 9.08
C VAL A 363 1.43 4.78 10.39
N THR A 364 1.98 3.78 11.06
CA THR A 364 2.74 3.94 12.31
C THR A 364 4.23 3.75 12.03
N PHE A 365 5.04 4.64 12.59
CA PHE A 365 6.50 4.54 12.53
C PHE A 365 7.01 3.86 13.80
N ARG A 366 8.07 3.07 13.68
CA ARG A 366 8.69 2.38 14.82
C ARG A 366 9.16 3.36 15.89
N LYS A 367 9.81 4.45 15.44
CA LYS A 367 10.43 5.47 16.27
C LYS A 367 9.91 6.85 15.87
N GLU A 368 9.59 7.67 16.87
CA GLU A 368 9.18 9.07 16.64
C GLU A 368 10.31 9.88 16.00
N GLN A 369 11.56 9.50 16.23
CA GLN A 369 12.74 10.11 15.59
C GLN A 369 12.71 9.92 14.06
N SER A 370 12.41 8.72 13.57
CA SER A 370 12.34 8.43 12.14
C SER A 370 11.20 9.20 11.47
N LYS A 371 10.02 9.22 12.12
CA LYS A 371 8.89 10.05 11.69
C LYS A 371 9.27 11.52 11.62
N SER A 372 9.92 12.05 12.65
CA SER A 372 10.36 13.45 12.72
C SER A 372 11.41 13.76 11.63
N LYS A 373 12.34 12.84 11.39
CA LYS A 373 13.35 12.95 10.32
C LYS A 373 12.69 12.99 8.94
N TYR A 374 11.73 12.10 8.69
CA TYR A 374 11.01 12.08 7.42
C TYR A 374 10.15 13.33 7.22
N LEU A 375 9.44 13.81 8.25
CA LEU A 375 8.71 15.08 8.19
C LEU A 375 9.63 16.30 7.97
N ARG A 376 10.88 16.24 8.44
CA ARG A 376 11.90 17.27 8.16
C ARG A 376 12.38 17.22 6.71
N ILE A 377 12.57 16.03 6.15
CA ILE A 377 12.93 15.82 4.73
C ILE A 377 11.77 16.28 3.84
N ARG A 378 10.54 15.85 4.16
CA ARG A 378 9.29 16.20 3.47
C ARG A 378 8.62 17.39 4.15
N LYS A 379 9.28 18.56 4.08
CA LYS A 379 8.75 19.82 4.63
C LYS A 379 7.26 19.96 4.25
N ASN A 380 6.41 20.21 5.26
CA ASN A 380 4.96 20.44 5.11
C ASN A 380 4.06 19.22 4.81
N LEU A 381 4.56 17.99 4.95
CA LEU A 381 3.73 16.78 4.88
C LEU A 381 2.90 16.56 6.16
N VAL A 382 1.79 15.83 6.06
CA VAL A 382 1.00 15.41 7.23
C VAL A 382 0.95 13.89 7.30
N ILE A 383 1.34 13.35 8.45
CA ILE A 383 1.10 11.97 8.82
C ILE A 383 -0.06 11.97 9.81
N ASN A 384 -1.10 11.19 9.51
CA ASN A 384 -2.29 11.08 10.35
C ASN A 384 -2.35 9.69 11.00
N PRO A 385 -1.75 9.47 12.18
CA PRO A 385 -1.56 8.11 12.70
C PRO A 385 -2.81 7.49 13.35
N ASP A 386 -3.81 8.29 13.75
CA ASP A 386 -4.83 7.80 14.70
C ASP A 386 -5.93 6.91 14.08
N GLU A 387 -6.21 7.03 12.77
CA GLU A 387 -7.12 6.15 12.02
C GLU A 387 -6.89 6.34 10.52
N ASP A 388 -6.83 5.24 9.75
CA ASP A 388 -6.77 5.30 8.29
C ASP A 388 -8.12 5.78 7.72
N PRO A 389 -8.22 7.01 7.20
CA PRO A 389 -9.49 7.57 6.76
C PRO A 389 -10.03 6.90 5.51
N PHE A 390 -9.25 6.07 4.82
CA PHE A 390 -9.66 5.36 3.61
C PHE A 390 -10.33 4.02 3.91
N VAL A 391 -10.24 3.51 5.13
CA VAL A 391 -10.94 2.29 5.56
C VAL A 391 -12.38 2.66 5.93
N ASN A 392 -13.34 1.92 5.39
CA ASN A 392 -14.77 2.03 5.70
C ASN A 392 -15.44 3.41 5.43
N ARG A 393 -14.76 4.35 4.78
CA ARG A 393 -15.27 5.69 4.44
C ARG A 393 -15.23 5.94 2.94
N ASN A 394 -16.13 6.76 2.42
CA ASN A 394 -16.10 7.20 1.03
C ASN A 394 -14.76 7.89 0.70
N PHE A 395 -14.17 7.58 -0.46
CA PHE A 395 -12.87 8.11 -0.86
C PHE A 395 -12.83 9.65 -0.87
N LYS A 396 -13.84 10.30 -1.45
CA LYS A 396 -13.93 11.76 -1.55
C LYS A 396 -13.99 12.42 -0.16
N GLU A 397 -14.67 11.80 0.79
CA GLU A 397 -14.70 12.28 2.17
C GLU A 397 -13.33 12.10 2.84
N ALA A 398 -12.72 10.92 2.68
CA ALA A 398 -11.41 10.59 3.22
C ALA A 398 -10.32 11.57 2.72
N ILE A 399 -10.21 11.76 1.41
CA ILE A 399 -9.19 12.62 0.83
C ILE A 399 -9.41 14.10 1.20
N ASN A 400 -10.65 14.55 1.38
CA ASN A 400 -10.94 15.91 1.86
C ASN A 400 -10.48 16.11 3.32
N ILE A 401 -10.49 15.07 4.15
CA ILE A 401 -9.96 15.13 5.52
C ILE A 401 -8.44 15.32 5.48
N VAL A 402 -7.74 14.51 4.67
CA VAL A 402 -6.29 14.61 4.49
C VAL A 402 -5.91 15.97 3.91
N ALA A 403 -6.57 16.41 2.83
CA ALA A 403 -6.31 17.71 2.19
C ALA A 403 -6.53 18.89 3.13
N ARG A 404 -7.58 18.85 3.97
CA ARG A 404 -7.83 19.89 4.97
C ARG A 404 -6.71 19.95 6.02
N LYS A 405 -6.18 18.80 6.45
CA LYS A 405 -5.05 18.76 7.40
C LYS A 405 -3.78 19.28 6.74
N LEU A 406 -3.47 18.81 5.53
CA LEU A 406 -2.31 19.25 4.74
C LEU A 406 -2.30 20.77 4.51
N LYS A 407 -3.46 21.36 4.20
CA LYS A 407 -3.61 22.81 4.06
C LYS A 407 -3.24 23.59 5.34
N LYS A 408 -3.50 23.03 6.52
CA LYS A 408 -3.19 23.72 7.79
C LYS A 408 -1.68 23.76 8.03
N THR A 409 -0.97 22.72 7.64
CA THR A 409 0.49 22.59 7.82
C THR A 409 1.27 23.43 6.80
N THR A 410 0.75 23.58 5.59
CA THR A 410 1.40 24.34 4.49
C THR A 410 1.31 25.88 4.60
N LYS A 411 0.81 26.41 5.72
CA LYS A 411 0.67 27.88 5.92
C LYS A 411 1.99 28.61 6.20
N GLU A 412 3.06 27.90 6.50
CA GLU A 412 4.43 28.43 6.56
C GLU A 412 5.16 28.02 5.27
N LYS A 413 5.09 28.86 4.23
CA LYS A 413 5.78 28.59 2.96
C LYS A 413 7.07 29.41 2.87
N LEU A 414 8.18 28.74 2.55
CA LEU A 414 9.09 29.29 1.54
C LEU A 414 8.36 29.22 0.19
N SER A 415 8.37 30.29 -0.56
CA SER A 415 8.02 30.33 -1.98
C SER A 415 8.95 29.41 -2.79
N THR A 416 8.52 28.97 -3.98
CA THR A 416 9.42 28.26 -4.92
C THR A 416 10.65 29.09 -5.25
N GLU A 417 10.51 30.42 -5.25
CA GLU A 417 11.60 31.39 -5.37
C GLU A 417 12.64 31.22 -4.25
N GLU A 418 12.21 31.28 -2.99
CA GLU A 418 13.11 31.16 -1.83
C GLU A 418 13.76 29.78 -1.76
N TYR A 419 13.02 28.70 -2.07
CA TYR A 419 13.60 27.36 -2.13
C TYR A 419 14.61 27.24 -3.27
N PHE A 420 14.32 27.83 -4.43
CA PHE A 420 15.24 27.77 -5.56
C PHE A 420 16.52 28.57 -5.31
N GLU A 421 16.45 29.71 -4.61
CA GLU A 421 17.64 30.44 -4.18
C GLU A 421 18.44 29.66 -3.12
N GLU A 422 17.77 28.94 -2.22
CA GLU A 422 18.43 27.97 -1.32
C GLU A 422 19.13 26.86 -2.13
N VAL A 423 18.49 26.35 -3.18
CA VAL A 423 19.06 25.33 -4.09
C VAL A 423 20.29 25.85 -4.83
N LYS A 424 20.24 27.06 -5.39
CA LYS A 424 21.41 27.70 -6.02
C LYS A 424 22.54 27.90 -5.03
N TYR A 425 22.25 28.42 -3.84
CA TYR A 425 23.26 28.67 -2.82
C TYR A 425 23.96 27.37 -2.41
N ILE A 426 23.20 26.30 -2.17
CA ILE A 426 23.76 24.98 -1.85
C ILE A 426 24.57 24.46 -3.04
N PHE A 427 24.04 24.55 -4.27
CA PHE A 427 24.73 24.12 -5.48
C PHE A 427 26.08 24.83 -5.70
N ASP A 428 26.15 26.13 -5.42
CA ASP A 428 27.37 26.93 -5.57
C ASP A 428 28.38 26.66 -4.46
N THR A 429 27.93 26.21 -3.29
CA THR A 429 28.79 25.84 -2.15
C THR A 429 29.16 24.35 -2.12
N MET A 430 28.45 23.52 -2.89
CA MET A 430 28.79 22.11 -3.09
C MET A 430 30.09 21.94 -3.89
N GLY A 431 30.86 20.91 -3.55
CA GLY A 431 32.12 20.56 -4.20
C GLY A 431 31.95 20.04 -5.65
N LYS A 432 32.87 19.21 -6.13
CA LYS A 432 32.82 18.61 -7.49
C LYS A 432 32.21 17.21 -7.54
N ASP A 433 31.67 16.73 -6.42
CA ASP A 433 31.10 15.39 -6.28
C ASP A 433 29.75 15.32 -7.02
N PHE A 434 29.78 14.81 -8.25
CA PHE A 434 28.64 14.85 -9.15
C PHE A 434 27.46 14.03 -8.66
N ASP A 435 27.68 12.86 -8.05
CA ASP A 435 26.61 11.98 -7.58
C ASP A 435 25.78 12.71 -6.51
N LYS A 436 26.45 13.36 -5.55
CA LYS A 436 25.76 14.17 -4.53
C LYS A 436 25.00 15.34 -5.13
N ILE A 437 25.56 15.98 -6.16
CA ILE A 437 24.90 17.10 -6.82
C ILE A 437 23.70 16.61 -7.65
N SER A 438 23.82 15.47 -8.31
CA SER A 438 22.76 14.83 -9.09
C SER A 438 21.59 14.44 -8.19
N ASP A 439 21.86 13.84 -7.03
CA ASP A 439 20.86 13.51 -6.02
C ASP A 439 20.16 14.75 -5.47
N PHE A 440 20.94 15.77 -5.12
CA PHE A 440 20.41 17.05 -4.65
C PHE A 440 19.52 17.74 -5.69
N ILE A 441 19.93 17.69 -6.96
CA ILE A 441 19.17 18.28 -8.04
C ILE A 441 17.94 17.44 -8.36
N LEU A 442 17.99 16.12 -8.27
CA LEU A 442 16.79 15.29 -8.37
C LEU A 442 15.79 15.65 -7.27
N GLN A 443 16.23 15.85 -6.03
CA GLN A 443 15.38 16.33 -4.94
C GLN A 443 14.76 17.70 -5.24
N ALA A 444 15.55 18.64 -5.77
CA ALA A 444 15.06 19.94 -6.17
C ALA A 444 14.09 19.87 -7.37
N GLN A 445 14.33 18.99 -8.34
CA GLN A 445 13.43 18.75 -9.47
C GLN A 445 12.11 18.14 -8.98
N VAL A 446 12.17 17.16 -8.09
CA VAL A 446 11.00 16.56 -7.44
C VAL A 446 10.20 17.65 -6.73
N PHE A 447 10.84 18.49 -5.91
CA PHE A 447 10.18 19.61 -5.24
C PHE A 447 9.54 20.62 -6.21
N ILE A 448 10.21 20.98 -7.30
CA ILE A 448 9.71 21.97 -8.27
C ILE A 448 8.57 21.40 -9.13
N ARG A 449 8.67 20.14 -9.58
CA ARG A 449 7.58 19.43 -10.25
C ARG A 449 6.34 19.38 -9.36
N GLN A 450 6.54 19.05 -8.09
CA GLN A 450 5.48 19.04 -7.08
C GLN A 450 4.86 20.43 -6.87
N ASN A 451 5.58 21.53 -7.08
CA ASN A 451 5.00 22.88 -7.01
C ASN A 451 4.47 23.41 -8.35
N LYS A 452 4.54 22.62 -9.43
CA LYS A 452 4.12 22.97 -10.80
C LYS A 452 4.76 24.25 -11.33
N ASP A 453 5.96 24.57 -10.84
CA ASP A 453 6.73 25.73 -11.27
C ASP A 453 7.65 25.32 -12.42
N TRP A 454 7.05 25.10 -13.60
CA TRP A 454 7.75 24.65 -14.79
C TRP A 454 8.76 25.67 -15.34
N ALA A 455 8.72 26.94 -14.88
CA ALA A 455 9.77 27.90 -15.18
C ALA A 455 11.06 27.50 -14.43
N ARG A 456 10.95 27.26 -13.12
CA ARG A 456 12.08 26.88 -12.26
C ARG A 456 12.63 25.48 -12.53
N ILE A 457 11.83 24.58 -13.11
CA ILE A 457 12.31 23.22 -13.39
C ILE A 457 13.45 23.25 -14.40
N ASN A 458 13.39 24.17 -15.37
CA ASN A 458 14.41 24.32 -16.38
C ASN A 458 15.68 24.90 -15.76
N GLU A 459 15.53 25.83 -14.81
CA GLU A 459 16.65 26.39 -14.09
C GLU A 459 17.36 25.35 -13.22
N VAL A 460 16.62 24.48 -12.52
CA VAL A 460 17.24 23.35 -11.79
C VAL A 460 17.86 22.32 -12.73
N ARG A 461 17.25 22.05 -13.88
CA ARG A 461 17.86 21.21 -14.93
C ARG A 461 19.17 21.81 -15.47
N LEU A 462 19.23 23.13 -15.62
CA LEU A 462 20.46 23.84 -15.99
C LEU A 462 21.53 23.75 -14.90
N LEU A 463 21.16 23.75 -13.61
CA LEU A 463 22.10 23.44 -12.54
C LEU A 463 22.68 22.03 -12.70
N LEU A 464 21.89 21.04 -13.15
CA LEU A 464 22.39 19.67 -13.38
C LEU A 464 23.41 19.63 -14.51
N ALA A 465 23.09 20.28 -15.62
CA ALA A 465 24.01 20.40 -16.74
C ALA A 465 25.32 21.12 -16.33
N ARG A 466 25.22 22.19 -15.53
CA ARG A 466 26.39 22.89 -14.97
C ARG A 466 27.18 22.00 -14.01
N ALA A 467 26.51 21.19 -13.17
CA ALA A 467 27.15 20.22 -12.28
C ALA A 467 28.00 19.23 -13.07
N PHE A 468 27.40 18.69 -14.12
CA PHE A 468 28.00 17.71 -15.00
C PHE A 468 29.29 18.26 -15.62
N LEU A 469 29.22 19.48 -16.16
CA LEU A 469 30.36 20.16 -16.78
C LEU A 469 31.51 20.44 -15.80
N ARG A 470 31.27 20.56 -14.48
CA ARG A 470 32.32 20.75 -13.47
C ARG A 470 33.29 19.56 -13.36
N GLN A 471 32.91 18.39 -13.88
CA GLN A 471 33.75 17.19 -13.90
C GLN A 471 34.80 17.19 -15.01
N PHE A 472 34.64 18.07 -16.00
CA PHE A 472 35.47 18.10 -17.20
C PHE A 472 36.57 19.16 -17.06
N SER A 473 37.65 19.00 -17.83
CA SER A 473 38.64 20.07 -17.99
C SER A 473 37.96 21.31 -18.58
N LYS A 474 38.54 22.50 -18.38
CA LYS A 474 37.96 23.73 -18.91
C LYS A 474 37.76 23.65 -20.44
N GLU A 475 38.69 23.03 -21.14
CA GLU A 475 38.64 22.84 -22.60
C GLU A 475 37.56 21.85 -23.03
N ASP A 476 37.40 20.72 -22.32
CA ASP A 476 36.36 19.73 -22.59
C ASP A 476 34.97 20.29 -22.26
N ALA A 477 34.84 20.99 -21.13
CA ALA A 477 33.61 21.66 -20.74
C ALA A 477 33.20 22.72 -21.77
N GLU A 478 34.16 23.50 -22.30
CA GLU A 478 33.91 24.49 -23.37
C GLU A 478 33.54 23.84 -24.71
N GLN A 479 34.05 22.65 -25.03
CA GLN A 479 33.61 21.88 -26.21
C GLN A 479 32.18 21.35 -26.06
N ILE A 480 31.85 20.79 -24.89
CA ILE A 480 30.49 20.30 -24.59
C ILE A 480 29.52 21.49 -24.57
N LEU A 481 29.90 22.62 -23.96
CA LEU A 481 29.10 23.85 -23.90
C LEU A 481 28.78 24.45 -25.28
N LYS A 482 29.63 24.26 -26.30
CA LYS A 482 29.32 24.68 -27.69
C LYS A 482 28.11 23.94 -28.28
N HIS A 483 27.76 22.80 -27.71
CA HIS A 483 26.62 21.98 -28.10
C HIS A 483 25.42 22.18 -27.16
N ILE A 484 25.59 22.95 -26.07
CA ILE A 484 24.54 23.29 -25.10
C ILE A 484 24.02 24.70 -25.41
N PRO A 485 22.76 24.86 -25.83
CA PRO A 485 22.19 26.16 -26.14
C PRO A 485 22.03 27.06 -24.90
N THR A 486 22.13 28.38 -25.10
CA THR A 486 22.02 29.40 -24.05
C THR A 486 20.56 29.71 -23.70
N GLU A 487 20.33 30.48 -22.62
CA GLU A 487 19.01 30.82 -22.03
C GLU A 487 17.93 31.33 -23.01
N SER A 488 18.27 31.64 -24.26
CA SER A 488 17.33 32.08 -25.30
C SER A 488 16.66 30.97 -26.11
N ASP A 489 17.05 29.70 -25.96
CA ASP A 489 16.55 28.62 -26.80
C ASP A 489 15.28 27.92 -26.25
N SER A 490 14.26 27.86 -27.10
CA SER A 490 12.89 27.45 -26.76
C SER A 490 12.75 26.04 -26.14
N TYR A 491 11.72 25.88 -25.30
CA TYR A 491 11.26 24.68 -24.58
C TYR A 491 11.49 23.33 -25.29
N LYS A 492 11.27 23.24 -26.61
CA LYS A 492 11.42 21.99 -27.38
C LYS A 492 12.86 21.48 -27.43
N LYS A 493 13.83 22.40 -27.56
CA LYS A 493 15.25 22.10 -27.79
C LYS A 493 15.98 21.76 -26.50
N ALA A 494 15.70 22.49 -25.42
CA ALA A 494 16.18 22.16 -24.08
C ALA A 494 15.64 20.80 -23.60
N ASN A 495 14.39 20.46 -23.96
CA ASN A 495 13.82 19.16 -23.63
C ASN A 495 14.44 18.04 -24.48
N GLU A 496 14.70 18.21 -25.79
CA GLU A 496 15.44 17.23 -26.60
C GLU A 496 16.85 16.94 -26.07
N ILE A 497 17.57 17.98 -25.64
CA ILE A 497 18.93 17.86 -25.11
C ILE A 497 18.94 17.24 -23.71
N MET A 498 18.06 17.67 -22.80
CA MET A 498 17.92 17.01 -21.50
C MET A 498 17.42 15.57 -21.65
N THR A 499 16.60 15.28 -22.67
CA THR A 499 16.21 13.90 -22.97
C THR A 499 17.40 13.08 -23.46
N ASN A 500 18.43 13.68 -24.06
CA ASN A 500 19.67 13.00 -24.48
C ASN A 500 20.76 12.98 -23.40
N ILE A 501 20.81 13.97 -22.50
CA ILE A 501 21.76 14.06 -21.36
C ILE A 501 21.22 13.34 -20.11
N GLN A 502 19.91 13.16 -20.00
CA GLN A 502 19.26 12.33 -18.95
C GLN A 502 18.78 10.99 -19.48
N ARG A 503 18.84 10.75 -20.79
CA ARG A 503 18.67 9.40 -21.30
C ARG A 503 19.83 8.61 -20.77
N ASP A 504 19.51 7.66 -19.93
CA ASP A 504 20.35 6.57 -19.52
C ASP A 504 19.48 5.37 -19.85
N SER A 505 19.57 4.95 -21.12
CA SER A 505 18.63 4.00 -21.73
C SER A 505 18.81 2.61 -21.14
N ASP A 506 19.97 2.29 -20.58
CA ASP A 506 20.25 1.03 -19.92
C ASP A 506 20.29 1.10 -18.37
N GLY A 507 20.27 2.31 -17.80
CA GLY A 507 20.18 2.58 -16.37
C GLY A 507 21.50 2.35 -15.64
N ASP A 508 22.64 2.40 -16.31
CA ASP A 508 23.94 2.09 -15.73
C ASP A 508 24.56 3.27 -14.94
N GLY A 509 24.00 4.47 -15.09
CA GLY A 509 24.42 5.71 -14.45
C GLY A 509 25.15 6.67 -15.39
N TRP A 510 25.44 6.28 -16.63
CA TRP A 510 25.94 7.15 -17.69
C TRP A 510 24.78 7.56 -18.60
N CYS A 511 24.86 8.77 -19.17
CA CYS A 511 23.85 9.14 -20.15
C CYS A 511 24.28 8.74 -21.55
N ASP A 512 23.31 8.36 -22.39
CA ASP A 512 23.52 7.83 -23.73
C ASP A 512 24.45 8.72 -24.56
N ALA A 513 24.34 10.05 -24.38
CA ALA A 513 25.16 11.02 -25.07
C ALA A 513 26.66 10.89 -24.73
N ILE A 514 27.00 10.63 -23.47
CA ILE A 514 28.38 10.40 -23.02
C ILE A 514 28.90 9.10 -23.58
N GLU A 515 28.07 8.07 -23.51
CA GLU A 515 28.46 6.73 -23.94
C GLU A 515 28.78 6.69 -25.43
N MET A 516 27.90 7.27 -26.25
CA MET A 516 28.14 7.42 -27.69
C MET A 516 29.41 8.22 -27.98
N GLU A 517 29.68 9.30 -27.24
CA GLU A 517 30.87 10.14 -27.45
C GLU A 517 32.17 9.48 -26.96
N TRP A 518 32.09 8.63 -25.93
CA TRP A 518 33.23 7.94 -25.33
C TRP A 518 33.41 6.51 -25.82
N GLY A 519 32.59 6.08 -26.79
CA GLY A 519 32.69 4.81 -27.49
C GLY A 519 32.23 3.62 -26.68
N SER A 520 31.29 3.82 -25.75
CA SER A 520 30.51 2.76 -25.10
C SER A 520 29.09 2.70 -25.68
N ASP A 521 28.36 1.64 -25.36
CA ASP A 521 27.06 1.33 -25.96
C ASP A 521 25.93 1.75 -25.00
N PRO A 522 25.14 2.78 -25.36
CA PRO A 522 24.12 3.35 -24.47
C PRO A 522 22.91 2.45 -24.18
N HIS A 523 22.94 1.22 -24.67
CA HIS A 523 21.91 0.22 -24.50
C HIS A 523 22.44 -1.07 -23.85
N ASP A 524 23.70 -1.06 -23.40
CA ASP A 524 24.35 -2.18 -22.73
C ASP A 524 24.94 -1.73 -21.38
N PRO A 525 24.28 -2.05 -20.25
CA PRO A 525 24.66 -1.52 -18.94
C PRO A 525 25.97 -2.09 -18.37
N GLU A 526 26.64 -2.99 -19.09
CA GLU A 526 28.00 -3.45 -18.79
C GLU A 526 29.07 -2.70 -19.60
N SER A 527 28.66 -1.85 -20.54
CA SER A 527 29.50 -1.07 -21.44
C SER A 527 29.87 0.27 -20.81
N ILE A 528 30.85 0.25 -19.91
CA ILE A 528 31.32 1.49 -19.26
C ILE A 528 32.28 2.31 -20.14
N PRO A 529 32.19 3.65 -20.14
CA PRO A 529 33.08 4.50 -20.93
C PRO A 529 34.57 4.35 -20.58
N LYS A 530 35.38 3.96 -21.57
CA LYS A 530 36.82 3.63 -21.37
C LYS A 530 37.70 4.77 -20.85
N LYS A 531 37.30 6.03 -21.08
CA LYS A 531 38.04 7.22 -20.60
C LYS A 531 37.97 7.42 -19.08
N TRP A 532 37.04 6.76 -18.39
CA TRP A 532 36.84 6.88 -16.95
C TRP A 532 37.55 5.78 -16.12
N VAL A 533 38.08 4.74 -16.78
CA VAL A 533 38.76 3.60 -16.12
C VAL A 533 40.25 3.92 -15.86
N LYS A 534 40.66 5.20 -15.78
CA LYS A 534 42.05 5.61 -15.55
C LYS A 534 42.22 6.50 -14.32
#